data_AF-W9WNL2-F1
#
_entry.id   AF-W9WNL2-F1
#
_cell.length_a   1.000
_cell.length_b   1.000
_cell.length_c   1.000
_cell.angle_alpha   90.00
_cell.angle_beta   90.00
_cell.angle_gamma   90.00
#
_symmetry.space_group_name_H-M   'P 1'
#
loop_
_entity.id
_entity.type
_entity.pdbx_description
1 polymer ?
#
loop_
_entity_poly.entity_id
_entity_poly.type
_entity_poly.pdbx_seq_one_letter_code
_entity_poly.pdbx_strand_id
1 'polypeptide(L)'
;MALYYRFISFFCFTLWINSILSSTPIGDWEDIAAIEQSHRHHVAQSGSKHLRRNAIFRAGRAGYWRPLSPSQRPDPSEDFSDQLNGLIGEIGSAIEQLIELLASQFNIGTLSPALVSPAQTTIFPITNINTPPSLTTPPSYVTSTTTHTPAFISSSSSSSSTATYTFNPQASDLSVVYYSQTDLTPVIPLTQVCNDPAIDVVILAFVTNLISDGGYPAMNMASNCWAPNADQQAAGATKLLDCVGDGFASKIATCQQQGKKVLLSLGGSVGNLTMPSNDNAVEVANTLWSLFLGGLDPSLMPLRPYGNVVLDGIDIDNELPSAAMYIPKLVSTLRQLMGSDTSKTYYLSAAPQCPIPDLSIPVASLLNEIDFFGIQFYNNPACQLSSGQGFLGSLQEWSSDLLGASSPTRLTKRSSRIQARQPSHTFHNINNGITSPRLLIGTPAFPLAGSGYVDVATYKSILAQVKSMNLPNLAGAIFWDGAYQEVSRQRIDNSGRNVTFAEVVREILA
;
A
#
# COMPACT_ATOMS: atom_id res chain seq x y z
N MET A 1 59.57 39.74 -0.29
CA MET A 1 58.80 38.48 -0.42
C MET A 1 57.36 38.76 -0.85
N ALA A 2 57.16 39.25 -2.07
CA ALA A 2 55.81 39.43 -2.66
C ALA A 2 55.79 39.25 -4.19
N LEU A 3 56.94 38.93 -4.80
CA LEU A 3 57.08 38.61 -6.23
C LEU A 3 57.33 37.13 -6.52
N TYR A 4 57.49 36.30 -5.49
CA TYR A 4 57.67 34.84 -5.64
C TYR A 4 56.34 34.07 -5.68
N TYR A 5 55.26 34.65 -5.15
CA TYR A 5 53.93 34.03 -5.10
C TYR A 5 53.06 34.27 -6.34
N ARG A 6 53.44 35.19 -7.25
CA ARG A 6 52.73 35.40 -8.52
C ARG A 6 53.29 34.59 -9.70
N PHE A 7 54.48 34.02 -9.56
CA PHE A 7 55.08 33.14 -10.58
C PHE A 7 54.70 31.66 -10.41
N ILE A 8 54.28 31.23 -9.20
CA ILE A 8 53.84 29.86 -8.94
C ILE A 8 52.36 29.64 -9.36
N SER A 9 51.52 30.69 -9.33
CA SER A 9 50.12 30.59 -9.80
C SER A 9 49.94 30.62 -11.32
N PHE A 10 50.96 30.98 -12.11
CA PHE A 10 50.89 30.95 -13.59
C PHE A 10 51.52 29.68 -14.20
N PHE A 11 52.24 28.88 -13.41
CA PHE A 11 52.85 27.60 -13.85
C PHE A 11 52.10 26.34 -13.41
N CYS A 12 51.13 26.45 -12.48
CA CYS A 12 50.22 25.34 -12.14
C CYS A 12 48.93 25.31 -12.98
N PHE A 13 48.62 26.35 -13.75
CA PHE A 13 47.42 26.40 -14.59
C PHE A 13 47.64 25.94 -16.04
N THR A 14 48.90 25.67 -16.43
CA THR A 14 49.27 25.16 -17.78
C THR A 14 49.72 23.69 -17.78
N LEU A 15 49.80 23.04 -16.61
CA LEU A 15 50.03 21.60 -16.47
C LEU A 15 48.76 20.78 -16.24
N TRP A 16 47.59 21.42 -16.18
CA TRP A 16 46.30 20.75 -16.01
C TRP A 16 45.45 20.67 -17.30
N ILE A 17 45.90 21.28 -18.40
CA ILE A 17 45.21 21.25 -19.70
C ILE A 17 45.88 20.26 -20.69
N ASN A 18 47.03 19.65 -20.34
CA ASN A 18 47.72 18.66 -21.19
C ASN A 18 47.69 17.21 -20.67
N SER A 19 46.95 16.90 -19.61
CA SER A 19 46.69 15.51 -19.17
C SER A 19 45.28 15.00 -19.46
N ILE A 20 44.48 15.74 -20.25
CA ILE A 20 43.14 15.35 -20.70
C ILE A 20 43.11 14.97 -22.20
N LEU A 21 44.26 14.97 -22.88
CA LEU A 21 44.38 14.56 -24.30
C LEU A 21 45.59 13.64 -24.51
N SER A 22 45.62 12.46 -23.89
CA SER A 22 46.37 11.27 -24.37
C SER A 22 46.29 10.11 -23.37
N SER A 23 45.16 9.40 -23.36
CA SER A 23 45.13 8.01 -22.89
C SER A 23 43.92 7.31 -23.50
N THR A 24 44.15 6.57 -24.57
CA THR A 24 43.22 5.62 -25.16
C THR A 24 43.00 4.42 -24.23
N PRO A 25 41.76 4.05 -23.88
CA PRO A 25 41.47 2.70 -23.40
C PRO A 25 41.22 1.77 -24.58
N ILE A 26 42.01 0.71 -24.65
CA ILE A 26 41.87 -0.46 -25.52
C ILE A 26 41.04 -1.51 -24.76
N GLY A 27 40.07 -2.13 -25.45
CA GLY A 27 39.31 -3.35 -25.06
C GLY A 27 37.95 -3.08 -24.41
N ASP A 28 36.81 -3.66 -24.79
CA ASP A 28 36.44 -4.56 -25.89
C ASP A 28 34.98 -4.24 -26.27
N TRP A 29 34.73 -3.84 -27.51
CA TRP A 29 33.38 -3.52 -28.03
C TRP A 29 32.84 -4.62 -28.98
N GLU A 30 33.49 -5.77 -29.07
CA GLU A 30 33.03 -6.89 -29.92
C GLU A 30 31.94 -7.77 -29.28
N ASP A 31 31.78 -7.77 -27.95
CA ASP A 31 30.82 -8.68 -27.29
C ASP A 31 29.36 -8.20 -27.28
N ILE A 32 29.09 -6.89 -27.40
CA ILE A 32 27.71 -6.37 -27.45
C ILE A 32 27.11 -6.54 -28.85
N ALA A 33 27.93 -6.40 -29.90
CA ALA A 33 27.51 -6.64 -31.28
C ALA A 33 27.24 -8.14 -31.54
N ALA A 34 28.00 -9.05 -30.90
CA ALA A 34 27.81 -10.49 -31.01
C ALA A 34 26.47 -10.97 -30.39
N ILE A 35 26.04 -10.36 -29.29
CA ILE A 35 24.76 -10.67 -28.63
C ILE A 35 23.56 -10.25 -29.50
N GLU A 36 23.64 -9.07 -30.12
CA GLU A 36 22.57 -8.55 -30.98
C GLU A 36 22.48 -9.29 -32.32
N GLN A 37 23.61 -9.81 -32.82
CA GLN A 37 23.67 -10.64 -34.03
C GLN A 37 23.19 -12.08 -33.77
N SER A 38 23.44 -12.64 -32.59
CA SER A 38 22.90 -13.93 -32.13
C SER A 38 21.36 -13.89 -32.04
N HIS A 39 20.80 -12.81 -31.48
CA HIS A 39 19.35 -12.59 -31.42
C HIS A 39 18.72 -12.47 -32.81
N ARG A 40 19.36 -11.75 -33.74
CA ARG A 40 18.88 -11.62 -35.13
C ARG A 40 18.97 -12.95 -35.90
N HIS A 41 19.98 -13.78 -35.67
CA HIS A 41 20.08 -15.10 -36.29
C HIS A 41 19.04 -16.11 -35.75
N HIS A 42 18.67 -16.03 -34.47
CA HIS A 42 17.65 -16.89 -33.87
C HIS A 42 16.23 -16.55 -34.39
N VAL A 43 15.94 -15.26 -34.58
CA VAL A 43 14.66 -14.81 -35.18
C VAL A 43 14.59 -15.13 -36.67
N ALA A 44 15.71 -15.09 -37.40
CA ALA A 44 15.75 -15.46 -38.82
C ALA A 44 15.63 -16.99 -39.07
N GLN A 45 16.08 -17.84 -38.14
CA GLN A 45 16.04 -19.30 -38.28
C GLN A 45 14.69 -19.94 -37.93
N SER A 46 13.78 -19.21 -37.28
CA SER A 46 12.44 -19.71 -36.91
C SER A 46 11.35 -19.44 -37.98
N GLY A 47 11.71 -18.80 -39.09
CA GLY A 47 10.76 -18.32 -40.11
C GLY A 47 10.93 -18.93 -41.50
N SER A 48 10.80 -20.26 -41.67
CA SER A 48 10.31 -20.86 -42.94
C SER A 48 10.22 -22.39 -42.90
N LYS A 49 8.99 -22.93 -42.95
CA LYS A 49 8.55 -23.96 -43.93
C LYS A 49 7.06 -24.33 -43.79
N HIS A 50 6.35 -24.20 -44.94
CA HIS A 50 5.04 -24.76 -45.36
C HIS A 50 3.75 -24.25 -44.68
N LEU A 51 2.92 -23.40 -45.30
CA LEU A 51 2.00 -23.53 -46.46
C LEU A 51 0.58 -24.10 -46.17
N ARG A 52 -0.36 -23.15 -46.05
CA ARG A 52 -1.70 -23.02 -46.70
C ARG A 52 -2.94 -23.86 -46.29
N ARG A 53 -4.03 -23.07 -46.04
CA ARG A 53 -5.51 -23.30 -46.14
C ARG A 53 -6.14 -24.01 -44.93
N ASN A 54 -7.23 -23.59 -44.27
CA ASN A 54 -8.36 -22.66 -44.51
C ASN A 54 -8.85 -22.16 -43.12
N ALA A 55 -9.09 -20.85 -42.92
CA ALA A 55 -10.38 -20.16 -42.93
C ALA A 55 -11.07 -20.02 -41.54
N ILE A 56 -11.53 -18.78 -41.29
CA ILE A 56 -12.52 -18.32 -40.28
C ILE A 56 -12.00 -18.15 -38.84
N PHE A 57 -11.64 -16.91 -38.48
CA PHE A 57 -12.19 -16.13 -37.37
C PHE A 57 -11.43 -14.77 -37.31
N ARG A 58 -12.16 -13.66 -37.56
CA ARG A 58 -11.69 -12.28 -37.40
C ARG A 58 -12.39 -11.68 -36.18
N ALA A 59 -11.62 -11.30 -35.18
CA ALA A 59 -11.80 -10.21 -34.20
C ALA A 59 -10.59 -10.28 -33.24
N GLY A 60 -9.84 -9.26 -32.85
CA GLY A 60 -9.71 -7.84 -33.13
C GLY A 60 -8.54 -7.38 -32.26
N ARG A 61 -7.54 -6.65 -32.81
CA ARG A 61 -6.35 -6.21 -32.07
C ARG A 61 -6.66 -5.01 -31.18
N ALA A 62 -6.12 -5.03 -29.97
CA ALA A 62 -6.10 -3.93 -29.01
C ALA A 62 -5.52 -2.65 -29.63
N GLY A 63 -6.23 -1.53 -29.47
CA GLY A 63 -5.82 -0.20 -29.90
C GLY A 63 -4.87 0.44 -28.90
N TYR A 64 -3.78 0.98 -29.43
CA TYR A 64 -2.79 1.79 -28.72
C TYR A 64 -3.27 3.26 -28.59
N TRP A 65 -3.10 3.84 -27.41
CA TRP A 65 -3.12 5.29 -27.21
C TRP A 65 -1.85 5.93 -27.82
N ARG A 66 -2.03 7.02 -28.57
CA ARG A 66 -0.97 7.96 -28.98
C ARG A 66 -1.40 9.38 -28.57
N PRO A 67 -0.60 10.16 -27.84
CA PRO A 67 -0.95 11.55 -27.52
C PRO A 67 -0.90 12.45 -28.76
N LEU A 68 -1.88 13.36 -28.90
CA LEU A 68 -1.91 14.41 -29.92
C LEU A 68 -0.81 15.46 -29.69
N SER A 69 -0.30 16.05 -30.78
CA SER A 69 0.72 17.09 -30.73
C SER A 69 0.20 18.40 -30.10
N PRO A 70 1.07 19.23 -29.50
CA PRO A 70 0.67 20.45 -28.79
C PRO A 70 -0.11 21.48 -29.62
N SER A 71 -0.03 21.43 -30.95
CA SER A 71 -0.74 22.34 -31.86
C SER A 71 -2.18 21.91 -32.19
N GLN A 72 -2.69 20.83 -31.57
CA GLN A 72 -4.02 20.27 -31.82
C GLN A 72 -4.89 20.15 -30.56
N ARG A 73 -4.52 20.80 -29.44
CA ARG A 73 -5.38 20.84 -28.24
C ARG A 73 -6.18 22.14 -28.17
N PRO A 74 -7.51 22.08 -27.95
CA PRO A 74 -8.31 23.23 -27.56
C PRO A 74 -7.94 23.74 -26.15
N ASP A 75 -8.30 25.00 -25.86
CA ASP A 75 -8.06 25.67 -24.58
C ASP A 75 -8.81 24.95 -23.42
N PRO A 76 -8.16 24.61 -22.29
CA PRO A 76 -8.76 23.83 -21.21
C PRO A 76 -9.91 24.51 -20.45
N SER A 77 -10.13 25.80 -20.64
CA SER A 77 -11.13 26.57 -19.89
C SER A 77 -12.57 26.46 -20.43
N GLU A 78 -12.75 26.09 -21.70
CA GLU A 78 -14.08 25.95 -22.31
C GLU A 78 -14.67 24.53 -22.17
N ASP A 79 -13.82 23.49 -22.19
CA ASP A 79 -14.26 22.09 -22.19
C ASP A 79 -14.88 21.65 -20.85
N PHE A 80 -14.43 22.19 -19.72
CA PHE A 80 -14.97 21.83 -18.41
C PHE A 80 -16.36 22.44 -18.16
N SER A 81 -16.61 23.67 -18.62
CA SER A 81 -17.92 24.32 -18.44
C SER A 81 -18.99 23.66 -19.29
N ASP A 82 -18.66 23.28 -20.53
CA ASP A 82 -19.61 22.61 -21.42
C ASP A 82 -19.89 21.17 -20.98
N GLN A 83 -18.87 20.43 -20.51
CA GLN A 83 -19.06 19.10 -19.93
C GLN A 83 -19.87 19.15 -18.62
N LEU A 84 -19.63 20.15 -17.77
CA LEU A 84 -20.39 20.34 -16.54
C LEU A 84 -21.86 20.71 -16.81
N ASN A 85 -22.10 21.60 -17.77
CA ASN A 85 -23.46 21.98 -18.18
C ASN A 85 -24.21 20.80 -18.85
N GLY A 86 -23.49 19.98 -19.63
CA GLY A 86 -24.04 18.75 -20.20
C GLY A 86 -24.45 17.75 -19.12
N LEU A 87 -23.59 17.52 -18.13
CA LEU A 87 -23.86 16.60 -17.02
C LEU A 87 -25.02 17.09 -16.14
N ILE A 88 -25.12 18.40 -15.88
CA ILE A 88 -26.24 19.00 -15.14
C ILE A 88 -27.55 18.83 -15.92
N GLY A 89 -27.51 18.97 -17.25
CA GLY A 89 -28.68 18.73 -18.12
C GLY A 89 -29.15 17.28 -18.13
N GLU A 90 -28.22 16.32 -18.19
CA GLU A 90 -28.53 14.89 -18.14
C GLU A 90 -29.10 14.46 -16.79
N ILE A 91 -28.55 14.97 -15.68
CA ILE A 91 -29.07 14.73 -14.33
C ILE A 91 -30.47 15.35 -14.16
N GLY A 92 -30.68 16.56 -14.66
CA GLY A 92 -31.99 17.22 -14.64
C GLY A 92 -33.07 16.40 -15.35
N SER A 93 -32.77 15.91 -16.56
CA SER A 93 -33.70 15.08 -17.33
C SER A 93 -33.98 13.73 -16.66
N ALA A 94 -32.97 13.09 -16.06
CA ALA A 94 -33.14 11.83 -15.35
C ALA A 94 -34.03 11.98 -14.09
N ILE A 95 -33.91 13.11 -13.38
CA ILE A 95 -34.74 13.42 -12.21
C ILE A 95 -36.20 13.67 -12.64
N GLU A 96 -36.44 14.40 -13.72
CA GLU A 96 -37.81 14.61 -14.23
C GLU A 96 -38.48 13.29 -14.64
N GLN A 97 -37.76 12.41 -15.33
CA GLN A 97 -38.28 11.08 -15.69
C GLN A 97 -38.58 10.22 -14.47
N LEU A 98 -37.75 10.30 -13.42
CA LEU A 98 -37.99 9.58 -12.17
C LEU A 98 -39.23 10.12 -11.43
N ILE A 99 -39.42 11.44 -11.43
CA ILE A 99 -40.60 12.09 -10.82
C ILE A 99 -41.87 11.71 -11.56
N GLU A 100 -41.86 11.69 -12.90
CA GLU A 100 -43.02 11.24 -13.70
C GLU A 100 -43.33 9.75 -13.47
N LEU A 101 -42.30 8.91 -13.37
CA LEU A 101 -42.46 7.48 -13.12
C LEU A 101 -43.07 7.24 -11.72
N LEU A 102 -42.61 7.97 -10.70
CA LEU A 102 -43.17 7.91 -9.36
C LEU A 102 -44.60 8.47 -9.29
N ALA A 103 -44.88 9.58 -9.97
CA ALA A 103 -46.23 10.15 -10.03
C ALA A 103 -47.23 9.18 -10.69
N SER A 104 -46.79 8.46 -11.74
CA SER A 104 -47.62 7.46 -12.44
C SER A 104 -47.86 6.18 -11.63
N GLN A 105 -46.88 5.72 -10.84
CA GLN A 105 -47.03 4.52 -10.02
C GLN A 105 -47.87 4.74 -8.76
N PHE A 106 -47.90 5.97 -8.24
CA PHE A 106 -48.58 6.28 -6.97
C PHE A 106 -49.82 7.19 -7.11
N ASN A 107 -50.22 7.54 -8.34
CA ASN A 107 -51.41 8.35 -8.66
C ASN A 107 -51.44 9.70 -7.92
N ILE A 108 -50.28 10.33 -7.77
CA ILE A 108 -50.12 11.64 -7.12
C ILE A 108 -50.23 12.72 -8.20
N GLY A 109 -51.19 13.63 -8.06
CA GLY A 109 -51.43 14.72 -9.01
C GLY A 109 -50.21 15.62 -9.22
N THR A 110 -50.08 16.16 -10.43
CA THR A 110 -48.93 16.91 -10.96
C THR A 110 -48.48 18.06 -10.05
N LEU A 111 -47.25 18.00 -9.53
CA LEU A 111 -46.55 19.14 -8.94
C LEU A 111 -45.71 19.81 -10.03
N SER A 112 -46.18 20.96 -10.52
CA SER A 112 -45.46 21.81 -11.47
C SER A 112 -44.38 22.62 -10.74
N PRO A 113 -43.11 22.65 -11.20
CA PRO A 113 -42.07 23.49 -10.59
C PRO A 113 -42.07 24.88 -11.22
N ALA A 114 -42.37 25.92 -10.43
CA ALA A 114 -42.11 27.30 -10.82
C ALA A 114 -40.63 27.63 -10.62
N LEU A 115 -39.89 27.72 -11.72
CA LEU A 115 -38.56 28.33 -11.81
C LEU A 115 -38.65 29.82 -11.49
N VAL A 116 -37.89 30.28 -10.50
CA VAL A 116 -37.49 31.70 -10.35
C VAL A 116 -35.98 31.75 -10.20
N SER A 117 -35.32 32.47 -11.11
CA SER A 117 -33.89 32.84 -11.07
C SER A 117 -33.78 34.38 -10.94
N PRO A 118 -32.58 34.97 -10.84
CA PRO A 118 -31.82 35.22 -9.62
C PRO A 118 -31.84 36.72 -9.23
N ALA A 119 -31.61 37.05 -7.96
CA ALA A 119 -31.39 38.44 -7.54
C ALA A 119 -30.24 38.56 -6.53
N GLN A 120 -29.53 39.67 -6.70
CA GLN A 120 -28.23 40.06 -6.16
C GLN A 120 -28.13 40.21 -4.63
N THR A 121 -26.90 40.00 -4.15
CA THR A 121 -26.22 40.58 -2.98
C THR A 121 -27.05 41.34 -1.93
N THR A 122 -26.91 40.91 -0.66
CA THR A 122 -26.71 41.84 0.46
C THR A 122 -25.88 41.18 1.57
N ILE A 123 -24.78 41.85 1.89
CA ILE A 123 -23.90 41.64 3.05
C ILE A 123 -24.57 42.28 4.28
N PHE A 124 -24.47 41.66 5.47
CA PHE A 124 -24.02 42.21 6.78
C PHE A 124 -24.50 41.37 8.00
N PRO A 125 -23.84 41.49 9.19
CA PRO A 125 -23.38 40.39 10.04
C PRO A 125 -24.15 40.33 11.37
N ILE A 126 -23.59 39.64 12.40
CA ILE A 126 -23.77 39.76 13.89
C ILE A 126 -23.73 38.35 14.50
N THR A 127 -23.06 37.97 15.60
CA THR A 127 -21.98 38.46 16.49
C THR A 127 -21.59 37.31 17.42
N ASN A 128 -20.35 37.31 17.88
CA ASN A 128 -19.79 36.53 19.01
C ASN A 128 -20.62 36.58 20.31
N ILE A 129 -20.68 35.47 21.05
CA ILE A 129 -20.81 35.46 22.51
C ILE A 129 -19.89 34.38 23.11
N ASN A 130 -18.83 34.83 23.79
CA ASN A 130 -18.03 34.10 24.78
C ASN A 130 -18.53 34.46 26.18
N THR A 131 -18.80 33.50 27.07
CA THR A 131 -18.22 33.32 28.44
C THR A 131 -19.06 32.39 29.36
N PRO A 132 -18.43 31.68 30.34
CA PRO A 132 -19.00 30.54 31.09
C PRO A 132 -19.47 30.89 32.52
N PRO A 133 -20.21 30.00 33.22
CA PRO A 133 -20.50 30.17 34.65
C PRO A 133 -19.72 29.23 35.58
N SER A 134 -19.65 29.69 36.82
CA SER A 134 -18.73 29.38 37.92
C SER A 134 -19.17 28.25 38.86
N LEU A 135 -18.17 27.70 39.57
CA LEU A 135 -18.25 26.76 40.70
C LEU A 135 -19.02 27.31 41.92
N THR A 136 -19.88 26.49 42.53
CA THR A 136 -20.24 26.58 43.95
C THR A 136 -20.52 25.18 44.55
N THR A 137 -19.88 24.89 45.68
CA THR A 137 -20.05 23.73 46.58
C THR A 137 -21.24 23.87 47.53
N PRO A 138 -21.84 22.75 47.98
CA PRO A 138 -22.42 22.68 49.33
C PRO A 138 -22.01 21.40 50.11
N PRO A 139 -22.36 21.30 51.42
CA PRO A 139 -21.49 20.72 52.45
C PRO A 139 -21.83 19.28 52.89
N SER A 140 -20.87 18.69 53.62
CA SER A 140 -20.92 17.42 54.34
C SER A 140 -21.89 17.43 55.53
N TYR A 141 -22.66 16.34 55.73
CA TYR A 141 -23.18 15.94 57.04
C TYR A 141 -23.29 14.41 57.18
N VAL A 142 -23.23 14.01 58.46
CA VAL A 142 -22.85 12.72 59.03
C VAL A 142 -24.07 11.80 59.29
N THR A 143 -23.78 10.50 59.31
CA THR A 143 -24.52 9.28 59.70
C THR A 143 -25.77 9.38 60.60
N SER A 144 -26.79 8.54 60.33
CA SER A 144 -27.14 7.38 61.19
C SER A 144 -28.28 6.51 60.65
N THR A 145 -28.20 5.24 61.06
CA THR A 145 -28.90 4.00 60.70
C THR A 145 -30.39 3.92 61.00
N THR A 146 -31.15 3.15 60.19
CA THR A 146 -31.99 2.03 60.69
C THR A 146 -32.34 1.05 59.57
N THR A 147 -32.29 -0.22 59.95
CA THR A 147 -32.51 -1.47 59.21
C THR A 147 -33.94 -1.68 58.72
N HIS A 148 -34.14 -2.17 57.49
CA HIS A 148 -35.13 -3.22 57.15
C HIS A 148 -34.82 -3.82 55.77
N THR A 149 -34.50 -5.10 55.74
CA THR A 149 -34.42 -5.98 54.56
C THR A 149 -35.84 -6.34 54.08
N PRO A 150 -36.07 -6.48 52.76
CA PRO A 150 -36.01 -7.83 52.20
C PRO A 150 -35.47 -7.95 50.75
N ALA A 151 -34.75 -9.06 50.55
CA ALA A 151 -34.58 -9.87 49.33
C ALA A 151 -34.27 -9.14 47.99
N PHE A 152 -32.98 -8.99 47.70
CA PHE A 152 -32.50 -8.80 46.33
C PHE A 152 -32.28 -10.17 45.65
N ILE A 153 -32.94 -10.35 44.51
CA ILE A 153 -32.59 -11.35 43.51
C ILE A 153 -31.15 -11.07 43.08
N SER A 154 -30.28 -12.08 43.20
CA SER A 154 -28.89 -12.00 42.77
C SER A 154 -28.83 -11.97 41.24
N SER A 155 -29.00 -10.80 40.64
CA SER A 155 -28.56 -10.59 39.26
C SER A 155 -27.03 -10.50 39.29
N SER A 156 -26.38 -11.61 38.97
CA SER A 156 -24.98 -11.61 38.58
C SER A 156 -24.81 -10.73 37.34
N SER A 157 -24.48 -9.45 37.54
CA SER A 157 -23.95 -8.61 36.48
C SER A 157 -22.59 -9.17 36.10
N SER A 158 -22.56 -10.06 35.11
CA SER A 158 -21.35 -10.37 34.38
C SER A 158 -20.88 -9.06 33.76
N SER A 159 -19.93 -8.40 34.40
CA SER A 159 -19.09 -7.40 33.75
C SER A 159 -18.40 -8.12 32.59
N SER A 160 -18.99 -8.01 31.41
CA SER A 160 -18.33 -8.33 30.15
C SER A 160 -17.06 -7.50 30.11
N SER A 161 -15.93 -8.08 30.49
CA SER A 161 -14.64 -7.54 30.13
C SER A 161 -14.63 -7.51 28.61
N THR A 162 -14.80 -6.32 28.02
CA THR A 162 -14.52 -6.10 26.61
C THR A 162 -13.04 -6.43 26.44
N ALA A 163 -12.74 -7.68 26.08
CA ALA A 163 -11.38 -8.13 25.87
C ALA A 163 -10.79 -7.22 24.79
N THR A 164 -9.80 -6.43 25.17
CA THR A 164 -9.12 -5.51 24.26
C THR A 164 -8.40 -6.38 23.23
N TYR A 165 -8.76 -6.23 21.95
CA TYR A 165 -8.10 -6.97 20.87
C TYR A 165 -6.58 -6.76 20.98
N THR A 166 -5.84 -7.86 21.03
CA THR A 166 -4.38 -7.85 21.13
C THR A 166 -3.83 -8.48 19.88
N PHE A 167 -3.12 -7.69 19.08
CA PHE A 167 -2.46 -8.18 17.87
C PHE A 167 -1.46 -9.29 18.21
N ASN A 168 -1.63 -10.46 17.59
CA ASN A 168 -0.70 -11.57 17.71
C ASN A 168 0.05 -11.73 16.38
N PRO A 169 1.32 -11.27 16.28
CA PRO A 169 2.10 -11.38 15.05
C PRO A 169 2.37 -12.84 14.64
N GLN A 170 2.19 -13.80 15.56
CA GLN A 170 2.39 -15.22 15.33
C GLN A 170 1.12 -15.97 14.86
N ALA A 171 -0.03 -15.29 14.74
CA ALA A 171 -1.28 -15.93 14.35
C ALA A 171 -1.29 -16.41 12.88
N SER A 172 -1.93 -17.54 12.60
CA SER A 172 -2.04 -18.15 11.26
C SER A 172 -3.20 -17.61 10.43
N ASP A 173 -4.04 -16.76 11.04
CA ASP A 173 -5.31 -16.27 10.53
C ASP A 173 -5.37 -14.74 10.45
N LEU A 174 -4.21 -14.09 10.28
CA LEU A 174 -4.16 -12.64 10.11
C LEU A 174 -4.88 -12.21 8.84
N SER A 175 -5.69 -11.16 8.96
CA SER A 175 -6.26 -10.44 7.82
C SER A 175 -5.62 -9.07 7.73
N VAL A 176 -4.88 -8.86 6.64
CA VAL A 176 -4.21 -7.59 6.33
C VAL A 176 -4.92 -6.95 5.15
N VAL A 177 -5.08 -5.63 5.14
CA VAL A 177 -5.75 -4.91 4.04
C VAL A 177 -4.91 -3.73 3.58
N TYR A 178 -4.76 -3.55 2.27
CA TYR A 178 -4.40 -2.23 1.74
C TYR A 178 -5.59 -1.28 1.91
N TYR A 179 -5.33 0.01 2.06
CA TYR A 179 -6.37 1.03 2.13
C TYR A 179 -5.92 2.30 1.43
N SER A 180 -6.87 2.94 0.72
CA SER A 180 -6.87 4.33 0.21
C SER A 180 -6.99 4.47 -1.30
N GLN A 181 -6.80 3.43 -2.11
CA GLN A 181 -6.57 3.59 -3.56
C GLN A 181 -7.74 3.19 -4.45
N THR A 182 -8.84 2.72 -3.87
CA THR A 182 -10.03 2.32 -4.61
C THR A 182 -11.13 3.37 -4.57
N ASP A 183 -12.05 3.28 -5.53
CA ASP A 183 -13.22 4.14 -5.69
C ASP A 183 -14.22 4.07 -4.52
N LEU A 184 -14.14 3.05 -3.66
CA LEU A 184 -14.93 2.96 -2.44
C LEU A 184 -14.33 3.72 -1.25
N THR A 185 -13.06 4.12 -1.31
CA THR A 185 -12.37 4.87 -0.24
C THR A 185 -13.14 6.12 0.23
N PRO A 186 -13.76 6.94 -0.65
CA PRO A 186 -14.51 8.13 -0.22
C PRO A 186 -15.75 7.82 0.62
N VAL A 187 -16.33 6.62 0.48
CA VAL A 187 -17.58 6.24 1.18
C VAL A 187 -17.37 5.20 2.28
N ILE A 188 -16.27 4.43 2.23
CA ILE A 188 -15.85 3.50 3.28
C ILE A 188 -14.67 4.11 4.03
N PRO A 189 -14.89 4.78 5.17
CA PRO A 189 -13.82 5.44 5.92
C PRO A 189 -12.92 4.42 6.60
N LEU A 190 -11.64 4.77 6.80
CA LEU A 190 -10.65 3.95 7.49
C LEU A 190 -11.15 3.40 8.84
N THR A 191 -11.88 4.21 9.61
CA THR A 191 -12.46 3.80 10.89
C THR A 191 -13.45 2.65 10.76
N GLN A 192 -14.18 2.54 9.65
CA GLN A 192 -15.06 1.40 9.42
C GLN A 192 -14.26 0.12 9.22
N VAL A 193 -13.23 0.16 8.38
CA VAL A 193 -12.31 -0.97 8.16
C VAL A 193 -11.64 -1.40 9.47
N CYS A 194 -11.20 -0.45 10.29
CA CYS A 194 -10.59 -0.76 11.59
C CYS A 194 -11.57 -1.31 12.62
N ASN A 195 -12.86 -0.98 12.52
CA ASN A 195 -13.90 -1.52 13.38
C ASN A 195 -14.25 -2.97 13.03
N ASP A 196 -13.86 -3.49 11.85
CA ASP A 196 -14.02 -4.90 11.52
C ASP A 196 -13.14 -5.74 12.47
N PRO A 197 -13.73 -6.61 13.31
CA PRO A 197 -12.97 -7.47 14.21
C PRO A 197 -12.11 -8.48 13.45
N ALA A 198 -12.42 -8.80 12.19
CA ALA A 198 -11.65 -9.74 11.39
C ALA A 198 -10.30 -9.17 10.93
N ILE A 199 -10.19 -7.85 10.74
CA ILE A 199 -8.98 -7.17 10.25
C ILE A 199 -7.95 -6.98 11.36
N ASP A 200 -6.67 -7.28 11.12
CA ASP A 200 -5.58 -7.11 12.09
C ASP A 200 -4.68 -5.92 11.77
N VAL A 201 -4.41 -5.74 10.47
CA VAL A 201 -3.42 -4.80 9.97
C VAL A 201 -4.00 -4.04 8.78
N VAL A 202 -3.82 -2.72 8.78
CA VAL A 202 -4.10 -1.85 7.64
C VAL A 202 -2.79 -1.31 7.07
N ILE A 203 -2.63 -1.37 5.76
CA ILE A 203 -1.48 -0.81 5.05
C ILE A 203 -1.97 0.40 4.23
N LEU A 204 -1.49 1.58 4.59
CA LEU A 204 -1.83 2.83 3.93
C LEU A 204 -1.07 2.93 2.60
N ALA A 205 -1.79 3.16 1.52
CA ALA A 205 -1.26 3.20 0.16
C ALA A 205 -1.42 4.61 -0.42
N PHE A 206 -0.37 5.33 -0.84
CA PHE A 206 1.07 4.98 -0.91
C PHE A 206 1.99 6.20 -0.76
N VAL A 207 3.23 5.97 -0.33
CA VAL A 207 4.37 6.79 -0.76
C VAL A 207 4.78 6.33 -2.16
N THR A 208 4.50 7.14 -3.18
CA THR A 208 4.73 6.76 -4.59
C THR A 208 6.18 6.96 -5.02
N ASN A 209 6.91 7.90 -4.40
CA ASN A 209 8.32 8.15 -4.70
C ASN A 209 9.08 8.40 -3.40
N LEU A 210 10.29 7.86 -3.31
CA LEU A 210 11.16 8.04 -2.13
C LEU A 210 11.90 9.38 -2.12
N ILE A 211 12.23 9.87 -3.33
CA ILE A 211 12.95 11.12 -3.55
C ILE A 211 12.23 11.87 -4.68
N SER A 212 11.68 13.04 -4.35
CA SER A 212 10.87 13.87 -5.25
C SER A 212 11.21 15.35 -5.02
N ASP A 213 10.22 16.23 -5.10
CA ASP A 213 10.36 17.67 -4.89
C ASP A 213 11.00 17.96 -3.52
N GLY A 214 12.03 18.81 -3.52
CA GLY A 214 12.80 19.17 -2.31
C GLY A 214 13.65 18.03 -1.73
N GLY A 215 13.73 16.87 -2.39
CA GLY A 215 14.42 15.68 -1.87
C GLY A 215 13.57 14.84 -0.91
N TYR A 216 12.26 15.14 -0.79
CA TYR A 216 11.35 14.45 0.11
C TYR A 216 10.50 13.39 -0.61
N PRO A 217 9.86 12.47 0.12
CA PRO A 217 8.93 11.52 -0.47
C PRO A 217 7.71 12.20 -1.11
N ALA A 218 7.18 11.61 -2.17
CA ALA A 218 5.87 11.96 -2.72
C ALA A 218 4.81 10.95 -2.26
N MET A 219 3.62 11.44 -1.93
CA MET A 219 2.51 10.61 -1.45
C MET A 219 1.27 10.78 -2.34
N ASN A 220 0.48 9.71 -2.40
CA ASN A 220 -0.90 9.74 -2.89
C ASN A 220 -1.75 8.97 -1.89
N MET A 221 -2.74 9.64 -1.27
CA MET A 221 -3.69 9.03 -0.33
C MET A 221 -5.13 9.19 -0.85
N ALA A 222 -5.29 9.26 -2.17
CA ALA A 222 -6.54 9.53 -2.88
C ALA A 222 -7.37 10.64 -2.20
N SER A 223 -8.59 10.32 -1.76
CA SER A 223 -9.52 11.27 -1.15
C SER A 223 -9.22 11.59 0.32
N ASN A 224 -8.19 11.02 0.93
CA ASN A 224 -7.94 11.15 2.38
C ASN A 224 -7.12 12.40 2.75
N CYS A 225 -6.20 12.82 1.88
CA CYS A 225 -5.43 14.05 2.01
C CYS A 225 -4.87 14.46 0.65
N TRP A 226 -4.75 15.77 0.41
CA TRP A 226 -4.58 16.28 -0.96
C TRP A 226 -3.54 17.39 -1.10
N ALA A 227 -3.07 18.02 -0.02
CA ALA A 227 -2.11 19.11 -0.09
C ALA A 227 -1.04 19.08 1.01
N PRO A 228 0.16 19.64 0.75
CA PRO A 228 1.15 19.92 1.77
C PRO A 228 0.73 21.07 2.70
N ASN A 229 1.17 21.05 3.94
CA ASN A 229 1.08 22.19 4.87
C ASN A 229 2.11 23.30 4.53
N ALA A 230 2.04 24.43 5.25
CA ALA A 230 2.90 25.59 4.99
C ALA A 230 4.40 25.28 5.19
N ASP A 231 4.76 24.45 6.17
CA ASP A 231 6.15 24.09 6.45
C ASP A 231 6.70 23.15 5.36
N GLN A 232 5.89 22.19 4.91
CA GLN A 232 6.21 21.32 3.77
C GLN A 232 6.41 22.13 2.49
N GLN A 233 5.54 23.10 2.22
CA GLN A 233 5.72 24.01 1.08
C GLN A 233 6.99 24.84 1.20
N ALA A 234 7.28 25.39 2.40
CA ALA A 234 8.48 26.19 2.64
C ALA A 234 9.78 25.37 2.51
N ALA A 235 9.75 24.09 2.86
CA ALA A 235 10.85 23.15 2.68
C ALA A 235 11.01 22.65 1.23
N GLY A 236 10.09 22.99 0.33
CA GLY A 236 10.07 22.49 -1.05
C GLY A 236 9.49 21.08 -1.20
N ALA A 237 8.93 20.51 -0.13
CA ALA A 237 8.30 19.18 -0.09
C ALA A 237 6.87 19.21 -0.65
N THR A 238 6.69 19.76 -1.86
CA THR A 238 5.35 20.08 -2.43
C THR A 238 4.48 18.87 -2.75
N LYS A 239 5.05 17.66 -2.76
CA LYS A 239 4.33 16.39 -2.96
C LYS A 239 4.26 15.52 -1.69
N LEU A 240 4.77 16.02 -0.58
CA LEU A 240 4.60 15.41 0.73
C LEU A 240 3.27 15.92 1.30
N LEU A 241 2.30 15.04 1.50
CA LEU A 241 0.97 15.45 1.93
C LEU A 241 0.93 15.79 3.43
N ASP A 242 0.08 16.74 3.82
CA ASP A 242 -0.38 16.89 5.20
C ASP A 242 -1.73 16.19 5.33
N CYS A 243 -1.83 15.22 6.22
CA CYS A 243 -3.03 14.44 6.47
C CYS A 243 -3.57 14.69 7.88
N VAL A 244 -3.12 15.78 8.53
CA VAL A 244 -3.57 16.21 9.85
C VAL A 244 -4.82 17.06 9.71
N GLY A 245 -4.78 18.08 8.84
CA GLY A 245 -5.91 19.00 8.62
C GLY A 245 -7.19 18.32 8.12
N ASP A 246 -7.05 17.30 7.27
CA ASP A 246 -8.18 16.50 6.74
C ASP A 246 -8.74 15.50 7.77
N GLY A 247 -8.11 15.35 8.94
CA GLY A 247 -8.51 14.43 10.01
C GLY A 247 -8.12 12.97 9.77
N PHE A 248 -7.40 12.65 8.70
CA PHE A 248 -6.98 11.27 8.39
C PHE A 248 -5.99 10.73 9.43
N ALA A 249 -5.05 11.55 9.91
CA ALA A 249 -4.15 11.20 11.01
C ALA A 249 -4.90 10.76 12.28
N SER A 250 -6.02 11.41 12.61
CA SER A 250 -6.86 11.02 13.74
C SER A 250 -7.51 9.66 13.54
N LYS A 251 -7.92 9.31 12.31
CA LYS A 251 -8.51 8.00 12.00
C LYS A 251 -7.46 6.88 12.14
N ILE A 252 -6.23 7.14 11.72
CA ILE A 252 -5.09 6.23 11.92
C ILE A 252 -4.85 5.99 13.41
N ALA A 253 -4.80 7.06 14.22
CA ALA A 253 -4.63 6.93 15.66
C ALA A 253 -5.75 6.11 16.31
N THR A 254 -7.01 6.29 15.87
CA THR A 254 -8.15 5.47 16.32
C THR A 254 -7.94 3.98 16.01
N CYS A 255 -7.46 3.62 14.82
CA CYS A 255 -7.16 2.23 14.48
C CYS A 255 -6.11 1.63 15.43
N GLN A 256 -5.03 2.37 15.69
CA GLN A 256 -3.97 1.94 16.59
C GLN A 256 -4.46 1.77 18.04
N GLN A 257 -5.35 2.67 18.51
CA GLN A 257 -5.98 2.57 19.83
C GLN A 257 -6.88 1.33 19.98
N GLN A 258 -7.42 0.81 18.87
CA GLN A 258 -8.16 -0.45 18.85
C GLN A 258 -7.25 -1.69 18.80
N GLY A 259 -5.92 -1.50 18.87
CA GLY A 259 -4.92 -2.56 18.84
C GLY A 259 -4.54 -3.04 17.43
N LYS A 260 -5.17 -2.51 16.38
CA LYS A 260 -4.81 -2.80 14.98
C LYS A 260 -3.44 -2.21 14.66
N LYS A 261 -2.71 -2.83 13.72
CA LYS A 261 -1.46 -2.26 13.21
C LYS A 261 -1.71 -1.44 11.96
N VAL A 262 -1.03 -0.31 11.84
CA VAL A 262 -1.09 0.55 10.67
C VAL A 262 0.31 0.75 10.09
N LEU A 263 0.53 0.19 8.90
CA LEU A 263 1.77 0.31 8.14
C LEU A 263 1.59 1.34 7.01
N LEU A 264 2.70 1.84 6.46
CA LEU A 264 2.71 2.67 5.25
C LEU A 264 3.42 1.91 4.12
N SER A 265 2.77 1.81 2.97
CA SER A 265 3.36 1.16 1.79
C SER A 265 4.12 2.14 0.90
N LEU A 266 5.28 1.69 0.46
CA LEU A 266 6.15 2.36 -0.49
C LEU A 266 5.97 1.68 -1.86
N GLY A 267 5.53 2.45 -2.86
CA GLY A 267 5.45 1.99 -4.25
C GLY A 267 4.02 1.97 -4.79
N GLY A 268 3.52 0.78 -5.08
CA GLY A 268 2.32 0.50 -5.86
C GLY A 268 2.55 0.56 -7.37
N SER A 269 1.53 0.16 -8.14
CA SER A 269 1.58 0.05 -9.62
C SER A 269 2.09 1.27 -10.40
N VAL A 270 2.00 2.48 -9.86
CA VAL A 270 2.51 3.73 -10.46
C VAL A 270 3.71 4.33 -9.72
N GLY A 271 4.15 3.67 -8.65
CA GLY A 271 5.25 4.11 -7.81
C GLY A 271 6.61 3.90 -8.46
N ASN A 272 7.60 4.65 -7.97
CA ASN A 272 8.98 4.54 -8.37
C ASN A 272 9.89 4.71 -7.16
N LEU A 273 10.45 3.59 -6.69
CA LEU A 273 11.35 3.53 -5.53
C LEU A 273 12.84 3.61 -5.92
N THR A 274 13.15 4.11 -7.11
CA THR A 274 14.54 4.22 -7.58
C THR A 274 15.36 5.09 -6.63
N MET A 275 16.50 4.55 -6.19
CA MET A 275 17.51 5.26 -5.42
C MET A 275 18.82 5.26 -6.22
N PRO A 276 19.65 6.32 -6.17
CA PRO A 276 20.90 6.37 -6.94
C PRO A 276 22.01 5.48 -6.38
N SER A 277 22.03 5.29 -5.05
CA SER A 277 23.14 4.64 -4.34
C SER A 277 22.69 4.03 -3.01
N ASN A 278 23.57 3.24 -2.39
CA ASN A 278 23.39 2.78 -1.02
C ASN A 278 23.33 3.92 0.00
N ASP A 279 24.09 5.00 -0.22
CA ASP A 279 24.09 6.16 0.69
C ASP A 279 22.74 6.87 0.65
N ASN A 280 22.16 7.04 -0.54
CA ASN A 280 20.80 7.58 -0.67
C ASN A 280 19.77 6.64 -0.06
N ALA A 281 19.95 5.32 -0.10
CA ALA A 281 19.06 4.38 0.57
C ALA A 281 19.10 4.53 2.10
N VAL A 282 20.26 4.87 2.67
CA VAL A 282 20.40 5.19 4.11
C VAL A 282 19.72 6.52 4.43
N GLU A 283 19.94 7.55 3.62
CA GLU A 283 19.29 8.86 3.79
C GLU A 283 17.77 8.73 3.74
N VAL A 284 17.25 8.05 2.72
CA VAL A 284 15.81 7.76 2.59
C VAL A 284 15.28 7.00 3.81
N ALA A 285 15.99 5.98 4.31
CA ALA A 285 15.57 5.25 5.50
C ALA A 285 15.42 6.17 6.73
N ASN A 286 16.37 7.08 6.95
CA ASN A 286 16.33 8.04 8.05
C ASN A 286 15.22 9.09 7.87
N THR A 287 14.99 9.53 6.63
CA THR A 287 13.89 10.44 6.29
C THR A 287 12.54 9.77 6.55
N LEU A 288 12.33 8.53 6.09
CA LEU A 288 11.09 7.77 6.36
C LEU A 288 10.90 7.54 7.87
N TRP A 289 11.97 7.18 8.57
CA TRP A 289 11.96 6.99 10.02
C TRP A 289 11.49 8.26 10.76
N SER A 290 11.98 9.43 10.34
CA SER A 290 11.68 10.73 10.97
C SER A 290 10.35 11.33 10.54
N LEU A 291 9.87 11.04 9.34
CA LEU A 291 8.58 11.54 8.84
C LEU A 291 7.39 10.70 9.31
N PHE A 292 7.55 9.38 9.42
CA PHE A 292 6.42 8.45 9.58
C PHE A 292 6.51 7.55 10.81
N LEU A 293 7.72 7.31 11.32
CA LEU A 293 7.97 6.39 12.43
C LEU A 293 8.53 7.14 13.65
N GLY A 294 9.42 6.52 14.43
CA GLY A 294 9.89 6.99 15.73
C GLY A 294 11.02 8.03 15.69
N GLY A 295 11.42 8.51 14.51
CA GLY A 295 12.49 9.51 14.40
C GLY A 295 12.06 10.87 14.94
N LEU A 296 13.00 11.53 15.62
CA LEU A 296 12.79 12.79 16.35
C LEU A 296 13.62 13.95 15.78
N ASP A 297 13.97 13.92 14.49
CA ASP A 297 14.71 15.00 13.84
C ASP A 297 13.88 16.31 13.90
N PRO A 298 14.32 17.33 14.65
CA PRO A 298 13.55 18.56 14.82
C PRO A 298 13.28 19.31 13.52
N SER A 299 14.12 19.13 12.50
CA SER A 299 13.95 19.76 11.18
C SER A 299 12.84 19.10 10.34
N LEU A 300 12.54 17.83 10.62
CA LEU A 300 11.52 17.05 9.92
C LEU A 300 10.19 16.96 10.68
N MET A 301 10.18 17.26 11.98
CA MET A 301 8.95 17.23 12.80
C MET A 301 7.80 18.08 12.23
N PRO A 302 8.00 19.32 11.75
CA PRO A 302 6.92 20.12 11.14
C PRO A 302 6.42 19.53 9.80
N LEU A 303 7.21 18.65 9.17
CA LEU A 303 6.93 18.07 7.86
C LEU A 303 6.18 16.73 7.94
N ARG A 304 5.95 16.20 9.15
CA ARG A 304 5.36 14.87 9.35
C ARG A 304 3.93 14.80 8.78
N PRO A 305 3.66 13.95 7.77
CA PRO A 305 2.34 13.87 7.13
C PRO A 305 1.18 13.51 8.05
N TYR A 306 1.47 12.77 9.13
CA TYR A 306 0.48 12.36 10.11
C TYR A 306 0.67 13.06 11.47
N GLY A 307 1.40 14.18 11.50
CA GLY A 307 1.72 14.92 12.71
C GLY A 307 2.42 14.03 13.74
N ASN A 308 1.86 13.94 14.95
CA ASN A 308 2.43 13.16 16.06
C ASN A 308 2.16 11.65 15.96
N VAL A 309 1.40 11.18 14.97
CA VAL A 309 1.15 9.75 14.80
C VAL A 309 2.45 9.07 14.36
N VAL A 310 2.77 7.96 15.04
CA VAL A 310 3.90 7.08 14.74
C VAL A 310 3.32 5.77 14.21
N LEU A 311 3.57 5.46 12.94
CA LEU A 311 3.07 4.23 12.32
C LEU A 311 3.75 2.98 12.89
N ASP A 312 3.13 1.82 12.69
CA ASP A 312 3.60 0.53 13.20
C ASP A 312 4.57 -0.17 12.25
N GLY A 313 4.89 0.42 11.09
CA GLY A 313 5.83 -0.19 10.17
C GLY A 313 5.77 0.33 8.74
N ILE A 314 6.50 -0.36 7.87
CA ILE A 314 6.64 -0.05 6.45
C ILE A 314 6.39 -1.30 5.62
N ASP A 315 5.65 -1.14 4.53
CA ASP A 315 5.45 -2.15 3.51
C ASP A 315 6.22 -1.79 2.24
N ILE A 316 6.88 -2.76 1.61
CA ILE A 316 7.60 -2.60 0.35
C ILE A 316 6.79 -3.23 -0.78
N ASP A 317 6.07 -2.38 -1.51
CA ASP A 317 5.27 -2.76 -2.69
C ASP A 317 5.92 -2.17 -3.95
N ASN A 318 7.19 -2.50 -4.17
CA ASN A 318 7.86 -2.14 -5.41
C ASN A 318 7.37 -3.03 -6.53
N GLU A 319 6.73 -2.44 -7.54
CA GLU A 319 6.31 -3.14 -8.75
C GLU A 319 7.20 -2.84 -9.96
N LEU A 320 8.28 -2.05 -9.79
CA LEU A 320 9.20 -1.65 -10.85
C LEU A 320 10.56 -2.37 -10.73
N PRO A 321 10.90 -3.33 -11.62
CA PRO A 321 12.15 -4.09 -11.52
C PRO A 321 13.42 -3.23 -11.49
N SER A 322 13.45 -2.13 -12.23
CA SER A 322 14.61 -1.22 -12.27
C SER A 322 14.88 -0.50 -10.95
N ALA A 323 13.90 -0.45 -10.03
CA ALA A 323 14.04 0.17 -8.72
C ALA A 323 14.53 -0.81 -7.63
N ALA A 324 14.68 -2.10 -7.92
CA ALA A 324 14.96 -3.13 -6.92
C ALA A 324 16.35 -3.05 -6.27
N MET A 325 17.34 -2.47 -6.97
CA MET A 325 18.78 -2.60 -6.65
C MET A 325 19.15 -2.21 -5.22
N TYR A 326 18.58 -1.13 -4.69
CA TYR A 326 18.96 -0.56 -3.38
C TYR A 326 17.91 -0.78 -2.29
N ILE A 327 16.81 -1.47 -2.60
CA ILE A 327 15.78 -1.85 -1.61
C ILE A 327 16.38 -2.61 -0.42
N PRO A 328 17.31 -3.57 -0.58
CA PRO A 328 17.92 -4.25 0.56
C PRO A 328 18.64 -3.32 1.54
N LYS A 329 19.26 -2.25 1.05
CA LYS A 329 19.94 -1.27 1.90
C LYS A 329 18.96 -0.38 2.65
N LEU A 330 17.87 0.02 1.99
CA LEU A 330 16.76 0.73 2.61
C LEU A 330 16.15 -0.10 3.76
N VAL A 331 15.77 -1.35 3.47
CA VAL A 331 15.11 -2.26 4.42
C VAL A 331 16.00 -2.58 5.62
N SER A 332 17.27 -2.94 5.40
CA SER A 332 18.20 -3.22 6.51
C SER A 332 18.44 -1.99 7.40
N THR A 333 18.50 -0.79 6.82
CA THR A 333 18.66 0.45 7.59
C THR A 333 17.38 0.77 8.39
N LEU A 334 16.19 0.60 7.80
CA LEU A 334 14.92 0.71 8.54
C LEU A 334 14.85 -0.28 9.70
N ARG A 335 15.24 -1.54 9.48
CA ARG A 335 15.22 -2.55 10.54
C ARG A 335 16.15 -2.19 11.70
N GLN A 336 17.34 -1.66 11.41
CA GLN A 336 18.27 -1.17 12.44
C GLN A 336 17.66 -0.03 13.26
N LEU A 337 17.03 0.95 12.59
CA LEU A 337 16.37 2.07 13.26
C LEU A 337 15.20 1.58 14.14
N MET A 338 14.36 0.70 13.61
CA MET A 338 13.26 0.07 14.35
C MET A 338 13.74 -0.72 15.57
N GLY A 339 14.85 -1.45 15.47
CA GLY A 339 15.43 -2.18 16.60
C GLY A 339 16.10 -1.29 17.65
N SER A 340 16.42 -0.04 17.31
CA SER A 340 16.99 0.94 18.25
C SER A 340 15.94 1.61 19.14
N ASP A 341 14.68 1.62 18.71
CA ASP A 341 13.57 2.18 19.48
C ASP A 341 12.85 1.10 20.29
N THR A 342 13.06 1.12 21.60
CA THR A 342 12.42 0.18 22.53
C THR A 342 11.03 0.62 23.00
N SER A 343 10.57 1.82 22.61
CA SER A 343 9.29 2.38 23.06
C SER A 343 8.08 1.84 22.29
N LYS A 344 8.32 1.30 21.08
CA LYS A 344 7.28 0.81 20.19
C LYS A 344 7.76 -0.39 19.39
N THR A 345 6.84 -1.31 19.10
CA THR A 345 7.09 -2.44 18.21
C THR A 345 6.78 -2.06 16.76
N TYR A 346 7.70 -2.38 15.86
CA TYR A 346 7.57 -2.11 14.42
C TYR A 346 7.61 -3.39 13.58
N TYR A 347 7.02 -3.31 12.40
CA TYR A 347 6.95 -4.39 11.43
C TYR A 347 7.43 -3.93 10.05
N LEU A 348 8.04 -4.85 9.29
CA LEU A 348 8.28 -4.68 7.86
C LEU A 348 7.54 -5.75 7.08
N SER A 349 6.87 -5.34 6.01
CA SER A 349 6.30 -6.26 5.02
C SER A 349 6.83 -6.00 3.62
N ALA A 350 6.66 -6.97 2.74
CA ALA A 350 6.92 -6.83 1.31
C ALA A 350 5.85 -7.56 0.49
N ALA A 351 5.54 -7.03 -0.69
CA ALA A 351 4.46 -7.53 -1.55
C ALA A 351 4.97 -8.03 -2.92
N PRO A 352 5.79 -9.10 -2.98
CA PRO A 352 6.16 -9.69 -4.26
C PRO A 352 4.93 -10.28 -4.98
N GLN A 353 4.98 -10.37 -6.30
CA GLN A 353 4.02 -11.13 -7.08
C GLN A 353 4.28 -12.64 -6.98
N CYS A 354 3.30 -13.46 -7.37
CA CYS A 354 3.44 -14.92 -7.26
C CYS A 354 4.49 -15.60 -8.16
N PRO A 355 4.95 -15.06 -9.31
CA PRO A 355 6.06 -15.65 -10.06
C PRO A 355 7.37 -15.66 -9.26
N ILE A 356 8.10 -16.79 -9.31
CA ILE A 356 9.40 -16.95 -8.66
C ILE A 356 10.51 -16.99 -9.71
N PRO A 357 11.60 -16.19 -9.57
CA PRO A 357 11.76 -15.11 -8.61
C PRO A 357 10.88 -13.90 -8.98
N ASP A 358 10.48 -13.12 -7.96
CA ASP A 358 9.92 -11.79 -8.20
C ASP A 358 11.01 -10.85 -8.73
N LEU A 359 10.69 -10.03 -9.73
CA LEU A 359 11.66 -9.16 -10.40
C LEU A 359 11.80 -7.78 -9.74
N SER A 360 10.84 -7.38 -8.91
CA SER A 360 10.76 -6.04 -8.31
C SER A 360 11.11 -6.06 -6.83
N ILE A 361 10.87 -7.18 -6.15
CA ILE A 361 11.22 -7.44 -4.75
C ILE A 361 12.35 -8.46 -4.73
N PRO A 362 13.58 -8.09 -4.31
CA PRO A 362 14.72 -9.01 -4.24
C PRO A 362 14.61 -9.90 -2.99
N VAL A 363 13.62 -10.81 -2.95
CA VAL A 363 13.21 -11.56 -1.75
C VAL A 363 14.38 -12.23 -1.03
N ALA A 364 15.29 -12.90 -1.77
CA ALA A 364 16.44 -13.58 -1.19
C ALA A 364 17.33 -12.65 -0.33
N SER A 365 17.42 -11.37 -0.68
CA SER A 365 18.19 -10.35 0.05
C SER A 365 17.42 -9.73 1.22
N LEU A 366 16.10 -9.98 1.31
CA LEU A 366 15.18 -9.41 2.30
C LEU A 366 14.71 -10.43 3.35
N LEU A 367 14.98 -11.73 3.14
CA LEU A 367 14.51 -12.84 4.00
C LEU A 367 14.77 -12.64 5.49
N ASN A 368 15.91 -12.06 5.85
CA ASN A 368 16.27 -11.90 7.26
C ASN A 368 15.74 -10.59 7.87
N GLU A 369 15.15 -9.71 7.07
CA GLU A 369 14.78 -8.36 7.51
C GLU A 369 13.27 -8.10 7.42
N ILE A 370 12.48 -8.90 6.68
CA ILE A 370 11.04 -8.71 6.48
C ILE A 370 10.23 -9.67 7.36
N ASP A 371 9.25 -9.14 8.08
CA ASP A 371 8.37 -9.93 8.94
C ASP A 371 7.31 -10.67 8.13
N PHE A 372 6.62 -9.97 7.23
CA PHE A 372 5.48 -10.49 6.47
C PHE A 372 5.69 -10.36 4.96
N PHE A 373 5.52 -11.45 4.22
CA PHE A 373 5.51 -11.47 2.76
C PHE A 373 4.09 -11.70 2.26
N GLY A 374 3.49 -10.65 1.70
CA GLY A 374 2.18 -10.66 1.07
C GLY A 374 2.27 -11.01 -0.41
N ILE A 375 2.31 -12.30 -0.74
CA ILE A 375 2.51 -12.72 -2.13
C ILE A 375 1.25 -12.44 -2.94
N GLN A 376 1.33 -11.61 -3.98
CA GLN A 376 0.19 -11.25 -4.82
C GLN A 376 -0.20 -12.42 -5.74
N PHE A 377 -1.18 -13.23 -5.32
CA PHE A 377 -1.73 -14.35 -6.10
C PHE A 377 -2.87 -13.90 -7.03
N TYR A 378 -2.62 -12.82 -7.78
CA TYR A 378 -3.50 -12.26 -8.79
C TYR A 378 -2.66 -11.63 -9.91
N ASN A 379 -3.31 -11.27 -11.02
CA ASN A 379 -2.67 -10.71 -12.23
C ASN A 379 -1.61 -11.59 -12.91
N ASN A 380 -1.46 -12.84 -12.47
CA ASN A 380 -0.46 -13.79 -12.92
C ASN A 380 -1.10 -15.17 -13.17
N PRO A 381 -1.54 -15.48 -14.41
CA PRO A 381 -2.36 -16.66 -14.71
C PRO A 381 -1.77 -18.02 -14.31
N ALA A 382 -0.44 -18.12 -14.18
CA ALA A 382 0.21 -19.37 -13.79
C ALA A 382 0.03 -19.72 -12.30
N CYS A 383 -0.13 -18.71 -11.43
CA CYS A 383 -0.10 -18.88 -9.98
C CYS A 383 -1.20 -18.13 -9.23
N GLN A 384 -2.08 -17.38 -9.91
CA GLN A 384 -3.20 -16.68 -9.27
C GLN A 384 -4.20 -17.65 -8.60
N LEU A 385 -4.99 -17.16 -7.65
CA LEU A 385 -5.94 -17.97 -6.84
C LEU A 385 -6.82 -18.92 -7.66
N SER A 386 -7.30 -18.48 -8.82
CA SER A 386 -8.16 -19.29 -9.70
C SER A 386 -7.43 -20.36 -10.53
N SER A 387 -6.11 -20.51 -10.37
CA SER A 387 -5.27 -21.45 -11.13
C SER A 387 -5.17 -22.86 -10.53
N GLY A 388 -5.96 -23.16 -9.48
CA GLY A 388 -6.03 -24.49 -8.88
C GLY A 388 -4.67 -24.99 -8.40
N GLN A 389 -4.14 -26.05 -9.01
CA GLN A 389 -2.82 -26.60 -8.66
C GLN A 389 -1.66 -25.63 -8.94
N GLY A 390 -1.81 -24.69 -9.88
CA GLY A 390 -0.80 -23.65 -10.11
C GLY A 390 -0.63 -22.73 -8.91
N PHE A 391 -1.74 -22.35 -8.27
CA PHE A 391 -1.73 -21.59 -7.02
C PHE A 391 -1.13 -22.39 -5.87
N LEU A 392 -1.63 -23.60 -5.62
CA LEU A 392 -1.16 -24.43 -4.50
C LEU A 392 0.33 -24.77 -4.60
N GLY A 393 0.80 -25.08 -5.81
CA GLY A 393 2.22 -25.33 -6.09
C GLY A 393 3.08 -24.10 -5.82
N SER A 394 2.66 -22.92 -6.31
CA SER A 394 3.36 -21.66 -6.07
C SER A 394 3.39 -21.27 -4.59
N LEU A 395 2.27 -21.43 -3.86
CA LEU A 395 2.20 -21.16 -2.42
C LEU A 395 3.16 -22.06 -1.62
N GLN A 396 3.25 -23.35 -1.98
CA GLN A 396 4.19 -24.28 -1.36
C GLN A 396 5.65 -23.89 -1.63
N GLU A 397 5.96 -23.44 -2.85
CA GLU A 397 7.30 -23.01 -3.24
C GLU A 397 7.71 -21.74 -2.49
N TRP A 398 6.83 -20.74 -2.42
CA TRP A 398 7.04 -19.54 -1.60
C TRP A 398 7.26 -19.87 -0.13
N SER A 399 6.47 -20.76 0.46
CA SER A 399 6.67 -21.20 1.85
C SER A 399 8.06 -21.81 2.05
N SER A 400 8.51 -22.67 1.12
CA SER A 400 9.83 -23.31 1.17
C SER A 400 10.97 -22.28 1.05
N ASP A 401 10.88 -21.39 0.06
CA ASP A 401 11.91 -20.39 -0.24
C ASP A 401 12.07 -19.39 0.92
N LEU A 402 10.95 -18.94 1.51
CA LEU A 402 10.98 -18.03 2.67
C LEU A 402 11.60 -18.66 3.92
N LEU A 403 11.54 -19.98 4.04
CA LEU A 403 12.16 -20.72 5.15
C LEU A 403 13.61 -21.12 4.87
N GLY A 404 14.16 -20.75 3.71
CA GLY A 404 15.48 -21.19 3.27
C GLY A 404 15.56 -22.71 3.03
N ALA A 405 14.42 -23.39 2.94
CA ALA A 405 14.36 -24.81 2.61
C ALA A 405 14.61 -24.93 1.11
N SER A 406 15.78 -25.48 0.75
CA SER A 406 16.13 -25.71 -0.65
C SER A 406 15.07 -26.60 -1.31
N SER A 407 14.31 -26.06 -2.25
CA SER A 407 13.34 -26.84 -3.02
C SER A 407 14.04 -28.04 -3.69
N PRO A 408 13.55 -29.29 -3.56
CA PRO A 408 14.28 -30.48 -4.04
C PRO A 408 14.47 -30.59 -5.55
N THR A 409 13.94 -29.67 -6.36
CA THR A 409 13.69 -29.89 -7.80
C THR A 409 14.56 -29.10 -8.77
N ARG A 410 15.62 -28.40 -8.36
CA ARG A 410 16.49 -27.69 -9.32
C ARG A 410 17.99 -27.75 -9.10
N LEU A 411 18.51 -28.85 -8.56
CA LEU A 411 19.94 -29.17 -8.69
C LEU A 411 20.19 -29.87 -10.03
N THR A 412 20.44 -29.08 -11.08
CA THR A 412 21.19 -29.58 -12.23
C THR A 412 22.57 -30.01 -11.71
N LYS A 413 22.87 -31.31 -11.78
CA LYS A 413 24.17 -31.87 -11.46
C LYS A 413 25.24 -31.28 -12.40
N ARG A 414 25.85 -30.16 -12.02
CA ARG A 414 27.17 -29.71 -12.48
C ARG A 414 27.58 -28.40 -11.78
N SER A 415 28.26 -28.51 -10.65
CA SER A 415 29.60 -27.93 -10.49
C SER A 415 30.10 -28.16 -9.06
N SER A 416 31.35 -28.61 -9.00
CA SER A 416 32.14 -28.88 -7.82
C SER A 416 32.52 -27.60 -7.05
N ARG A 417 32.38 -27.68 -5.73
CA ARG A 417 33.37 -27.22 -4.74
C ARG A 417 33.78 -25.73 -4.83
N ILE A 418 32.89 -24.84 -4.38
CA ILE A 418 33.26 -23.63 -3.64
C ILE A 418 32.41 -23.62 -2.37
N GLN A 419 33.03 -23.91 -1.23
CA GLN A 419 32.40 -23.75 0.07
C GLN A 419 32.47 -22.24 0.40
N ALA A 420 31.61 -21.46 -0.25
CA ALA A 420 31.38 -20.08 0.13
C ALA A 420 30.86 -20.13 1.57
N ARG A 421 31.57 -19.45 2.47
CA ARG A 421 31.20 -19.31 3.88
C ARG A 421 29.82 -18.64 3.90
N GLN A 422 28.79 -19.45 4.12
CA GLN A 422 27.40 -18.99 4.18
C GLN A 422 27.31 -17.93 5.29
N PRO A 423 26.86 -16.70 4.98
CA PRO A 423 26.65 -15.69 6.00
C PRO A 423 25.62 -16.20 7.02
N SER A 424 25.71 -15.73 8.27
CA SER A 424 24.80 -16.13 9.34
C SER A 424 23.34 -15.89 8.93
N HIS A 425 22.62 -16.97 8.61
CA HIS A 425 21.21 -17.00 8.16
C HIS A 425 20.22 -16.82 9.32
N THR A 426 20.55 -15.96 10.27
CA THR A 426 19.71 -15.70 11.43
C THR A 426 18.81 -14.52 11.11
N PHE A 427 17.51 -14.80 11.05
CA PHE A 427 16.46 -13.78 10.99
C PHE A 427 16.71 -12.68 12.02
N HIS A 428 16.64 -11.42 11.60
CA HIS A 428 16.96 -10.27 12.42
C HIS A 428 15.79 -9.94 13.35
N ASN A 429 15.80 -10.57 14.53
CA ASN A 429 14.78 -10.40 15.54
C ASN A 429 15.00 -9.10 16.33
N ILE A 430 14.09 -8.15 16.18
CA ILE A 430 14.05 -6.88 16.94
C ILE A 430 13.10 -6.95 18.15
N ASN A 431 12.81 -8.15 18.65
CA ASN A 431 11.86 -8.46 19.72
C ASN A 431 10.41 -8.01 19.42
N ASN A 432 10.03 -8.00 18.14
CA ASN A 432 8.66 -7.70 17.69
C ASN A 432 7.72 -8.92 17.68
N GLY A 433 8.17 -10.04 18.28
CA GLY A 433 7.41 -11.28 18.33
C GLY A 433 7.49 -12.11 17.04
N ILE A 434 8.27 -11.72 16.03
CA ILE A 434 8.54 -12.51 14.82
C ILE A 434 9.92 -13.15 14.88
N THR A 435 9.99 -14.44 14.53
CA THR A 435 11.21 -15.26 14.60
C THR A 435 11.60 -15.85 13.25
N SER A 436 10.70 -15.79 12.26
CA SER A 436 10.91 -16.23 10.89
C SER A 436 9.93 -15.52 9.95
N PRO A 437 10.23 -15.37 8.66
CA PRO A 437 9.33 -14.78 7.68
C PRO A 437 7.94 -15.43 7.67
N ARG A 438 6.91 -14.60 7.62
CA ARG A 438 5.49 -14.98 7.66
C ARG A 438 4.88 -14.84 6.28
N LEU A 439 4.20 -15.87 5.80
CA LEU A 439 3.60 -15.92 4.46
C LEU A 439 2.12 -15.53 4.52
N LEU A 440 1.73 -14.50 3.78
CA LEU A 440 0.35 -14.06 3.59
C LEU A 440 -0.09 -14.31 2.14
N ILE A 441 -1.35 -14.75 1.98
CA ILE A 441 -1.97 -14.99 0.67
C ILE A 441 -2.55 -13.68 0.13
N GLY A 442 -1.89 -13.06 -0.85
CA GLY A 442 -2.39 -11.86 -1.52
C GLY A 442 -3.59 -12.14 -2.40
N THR A 443 -4.70 -11.47 -2.10
CA THR A 443 -6.03 -11.77 -2.61
C THR A 443 -6.72 -10.48 -3.10
N PRO A 444 -7.25 -10.45 -4.33
CA PRO A 444 -8.11 -9.35 -4.76
C PRO A 444 -9.47 -9.47 -4.08
N ALA A 445 -9.91 -8.42 -3.39
CA ALA A 445 -11.20 -8.37 -2.71
C ALA A 445 -12.38 -8.04 -3.65
N PHE A 446 -12.10 -7.72 -4.91
CA PHE A 446 -13.10 -7.31 -5.89
C PHE A 446 -12.74 -7.71 -7.33
N PRO A 447 -13.75 -7.90 -8.22
CA PRO A 447 -13.50 -8.38 -9.59
C PRO A 447 -12.66 -7.46 -10.48
N LEU A 448 -12.70 -6.15 -10.23
CA LEU A 448 -12.02 -5.15 -11.06
C LEU A 448 -10.53 -4.95 -10.68
N ALA A 449 -10.01 -5.68 -9.69
CA ALA A 449 -8.60 -5.66 -9.30
C ALA A 449 -7.66 -6.27 -10.36
N GLY A 450 -8.22 -6.83 -11.45
CA GLY A 450 -7.50 -7.44 -12.56
C GLY A 450 -7.94 -8.89 -12.78
N SER A 451 -6.99 -9.83 -12.86
CA SER A 451 -7.29 -11.26 -13.00
C SER A 451 -7.02 -12.04 -11.71
N GLY A 452 -7.71 -13.16 -11.53
CA GLY A 452 -7.50 -14.03 -10.36
C GLY A 452 -8.52 -13.87 -9.24
N TYR A 453 -9.45 -12.92 -9.35
CA TYR A 453 -10.60 -12.84 -8.44
C TYR A 453 -11.42 -14.14 -8.46
N VAL A 454 -11.87 -14.53 -7.26
CA VAL A 454 -12.80 -15.61 -7.00
C VAL A 454 -13.84 -15.11 -6.01
N ASP A 455 -15.06 -15.65 -6.05
CA ASP A 455 -16.07 -15.30 -5.05
C ASP A 455 -15.73 -15.87 -3.66
N VAL A 456 -16.41 -15.39 -2.62
CA VAL A 456 -16.08 -15.73 -1.22
C VAL A 456 -16.30 -17.23 -0.93
N ALA A 457 -17.27 -17.87 -1.60
CA ALA A 457 -17.53 -19.30 -1.44
C ALA A 457 -16.40 -20.16 -2.04
N THR A 458 -15.91 -19.78 -3.22
CA THR A 458 -14.74 -20.39 -3.87
C THR A 458 -13.48 -20.14 -3.05
N TYR A 459 -13.29 -18.92 -2.53
CA TYR A 459 -12.18 -18.57 -1.66
C TYR A 459 -12.15 -19.42 -0.38
N LYS A 460 -13.30 -19.64 0.27
CA LYS A 460 -13.41 -20.56 1.42
C LYS A 460 -12.94 -21.98 1.07
N SER A 461 -13.32 -22.47 -0.11
CA SER A 461 -12.89 -23.80 -0.59
C SER A 461 -11.39 -23.86 -0.90
N ILE A 462 -10.79 -22.76 -1.38
CA ILE A 462 -9.35 -22.63 -1.58
C ILE A 462 -8.63 -22.62 -0.23
N LEU A 463 -9.07 -21.82 0.75
CA LEU A 463 -8.43 -21.77 2.06
C LEU A 463 -8.52 -23.10 2.81
N ALA A 464 -9.59 -23.89 2.61
CA ALA A 464 -9.66 -25.24 3.17
C ALA A 464 -8.58 -26.17 2.59
N GLN A 465 -8.26 -26.04 1.30
CA GLN A 465 -7.14 -26.75 0.68
C GLN A 465 -5.81 -26.25 1.25
N VAL A 466 -5.64 -24.93 1.36
CA VAL A 466 -4.42 -24.33 1.95
C VAL A 466 -4.20 -24.79 3.39
N LYS A 467 -5.25 -24.84 4.23
CA LYS A 467 -5.15 -25.36 5.61
C LYS A 467 -4.59 -26.78 5.62
N SER A 468 -5.01 -27.63 4.68
CA SER A 468 -4.54 -29.01 4.60
C SER A 468 -3.09 -29.17 4.14
N MET A 469 -2.48 -28.12 3.56
CA MET A 469 -1.05 -28.10 3.23
C MET A 469 -0.15 -28.00 4.47
N ASN A 470 -0.69 -27.53 5.61
CA ASN A 470 0.04 -27.41 6.90
C ASN A 470 1.38 -26.65 6.77
N LEU A 471 1.36 -25.53 6.05
CA LEU A 471 2.54 -24.68 5.83
C LEU A 471 2.96 -24.01 7.16
N PRO A 472 4.19 -24.21 7.64
CA PRO A 472 4.58 -23.83 9.00
C PRO A 472 4.73 -22.31 9.20
N ASN A 473 4.83 -21.54 8.12
CA ASN A 473 4.94 -20.08 8.16
C ASN A 473 3.70 -19.35 7.60
N LEU A 474 2.61 -20.07 7.29
CA LEU A 474 1.37 -19.43 6.87
C LEU A 474 0.84 -18.53 8.00
N ALA A 475 0.54 -17.29 7.64
CA ALA A 475 0.13 -16.25 8.57
C ALA A 475 -1.28 -15.71 8.31
N GLY A 476 -1.91 -16.09 7.21
CA GLY A 476 -3.25 -15.64 6.84
C GLY A 476 -3.28 -15.07 5.41
N ALA A 477 -4.00 -13.96 5.22
CA ALA A 477 -4.18 -13.33 3.92
C ALA A 477 -4.01 -11.81 3.95
N ILE A 478 -3.69 -11.24 2.79
CA ILE A 478 -3.64 -9.81 2.56
C ILE A 478 -4.56 -9.45 1.38
N PHE A 479 -5.34 -8.38 1.51
CA PHE A 479 -6.37 -8.02 0.55
C PHE A 479 -6.10 -6.70 -0.17
N TRP A 480 -6.27 -6.73 -1.49
CA TRP A 480 -6.38 -5.55 -2.34
C TRP A 480 -7.87 -5.34 -2.71
N ASP A 481 -8.61 -4.43 -2.08
CA ASP A 481 -8.24 -3.64 -0.91
C ASP A 481 -9.33 -3.70 0.19
N GLY A 482 -9.09 -3.04 1.32
CA GLY A 482 -9.93 -3.06 2.51
C GLY A 482 -11.31 -2.44 2.33
N ALA A 483 -11.44 -1.41 1.48
CA ALA A 483 -12.74 -0.79 1.23
C ALA A 483 -13.69 -1.76 0.51
N TYR A 484 -13.17 -2.54 -0.44
CA TYR A 484 -13.93 -3.61 -1.07
C TYR A 484 -14.14 -4.83 -0.18
N GLN A 485 -13.19 -5.16 0.71
CA GLN A 485 -13.39 -6.24 1.67
C GLN A 485 -14.61 -5.97 2.57
N GLU A 486 -14.87 -4.73 3.00
CA GLU A 486 -16.03 -4.36 3.83
C GLU A 486 -17.38 -4.67 3.17
N VAL A 487 -17.45 -4.54 1.84
CA VAL A 487 -18.66 -4.78 1.04
C VAL A 487 -18.67 -6.15 0.35
N SER A 488 -17.68 -7.00 0.64
CA SER A 488 -17.52 -8.32 0.01
C SER A 488 -18.48 -9.40 0.53
N ARG A 489 -19.35 -9.06 1.50
CA ARG A 489 -20.23 -10.02 2.19
C ARG A 489 -21.09 -10.83 1.21
N GLN A 490 -20.86 -12.13 1.17
CA GLN A 490 -21.58 -13.07 0.30
C GLN A 490 -22.07 -14.28 1.10
N ARG A 491 -23.18 -14.87 0.66
CA ARG A 491 -23.70 -16.11 1.25
C ARG A 491 -22.84 -17.29 0.79
N ILE A 492 -22.25 -18.00 1.74
CA ILE A 492 -21.33 -19.12 1.46
C ILE A 492 -21.91 -20.50 1.75
N ASP A 493 -23.03 -20.58 2.47
CA ASP A 493 -23.71 -21.83 2.81
C ASP A 493 -25.21 -21.63 3.10
N ASN A 494 -25.86 -22.73 3.51
CA ASN A 494 -27.27 -22.74 3.86
C ASN A 494 -27.58 -22.13 5.24
N SER A 495 -26.57 -21.70 6.03
CA SER A 495 -26.78 -21.09 7.35
C SER A 495 -27.49 -19.74 7.27
N GLY A 496 -27.51 -19.10 6.09
CA GLY A 496 -28.11 -17.79 5.90
C GLY A 496 -27.22 -16.62 6.35
N ARG A 497 -26.00 -16.90 6.83
CA ARG A 497 -25.00 -15.88 7.15
C ARG A 497 -24.20 -15.48 5.91
N ASN A 498 -24.14 -14.19 5.63
CA ASN A 498 -23.17 -13.64 4.68
C ASN A 498 -21.86 -13.39 5.40
N VAL A 499 -20.73 -13.70 4.76
CA VAL A 499 -19.39 -13.47 5.32
C VAL A 499 -18.48 -12.75 4.34
N THR A 500 -17.50 -12.00 4.85
CA THR A 500 -16.41 -11.39 4.07
C THR A 500 -15.25 -12.36 3.85
N PHE A 501 -14.30 -11.99 2.98
CA PHE A 501 -13.03 -12.72 2.83
C PHE A 501 -12.25 -12.83 4.14
N ALA A 502 -12.18 -11.74 4.94
CA ALA A 502 -11.46 -11.74 6.21
C ALA A 502 -12.12 -12.65 7.26
N GLU A 503 -13.45 -12.68 7.33
CA GLU A 503 -14.18 -13.61 8.19
C GLU A 503 -13.93 -15.07 7.79
N VAL A 504 -13.79 -15.35 6.48
CA VAL A 504 -13.40 -16.69 5.99
C VAL A 504 -11.98 -17.06 6.40
N VAL A 505 -11.03 -16.12 6.39
CA VAL A 505 -9.66 -16.35 6.91
C VAL A 505 -9.72 -16.79 8.37
N ARG A 506 -10.48 -16.07 9.21
CA ARG A 506 -10.67 -16.43 10.63
C ARG A 506 -11.31 -17.78 10.82
N GLU A 507 -12.35 -18.08 10.05
CA GLU A 507 -13.09 -19.33 10.18
C GLU A 507 -12.23 -20.54 9.80
N ILE A 508 -11.39 -20.39 8.77
CA ILE A 508 -10.67 -21.51 8.18
C ILE A 508 -9.23 -21.63 8.68
N LEU A 509 -8.48 -20.54 8.82
CA LEU A 509 -7.04 -20.61 9.11
C LEU A 509 -6.67 -20.48 10.59
N ALA A 510 -7.66 -20.19 11.46
CA ALA A 510 -7.47 -20.18 12.90
C ALA A 510 -7.12 -21.58 13.47
#